data_AF-A0A3M0Y1D2-F1
#
_entry.id   AF-A0A3M0Y1D2-F1
#
_cell.length_a   1.000
_cell.length_b   1.000
_cell.length_c   1.000
_cell.angle_alpha   90.00
_cell.angle_beta   90.00
_cell.angle_gamma   90.00
#
_symmetry.space_group_name_H-M   'P 1'
#
loop_
_entity.id
_entity.type
_entity.pdbx_description
1 polymer ?
#
loop_
_entity_poly.entity_id
_entity_poly.type
_entity_poly.pdbx_seq_one_letter_code
_entity_poly.pdbx_strand_id
1 'polypeptide(L)'
;MYDGDGNRVKATFGSSTTAYVGDYFEWTGSTSSMVKYYYAGGVRVAMRVGSSTLYYLLTDHLGSTAITANSSGTRVAELRYKAWGETRYSYNT
;
A
#
# COMPACT_ATOMS: atom_id res chain seq x y z
N MET A 1 1.40 -18.22 -2.43
CA MET A 1 0.24 -19.06 -2.82
C MET A 1 -0.70 -18.20 -3.65
N TYR A 2 -1.29 -18.80 -4.67
CA TYR A 2 -2.17 -18.14 -5.63
C TYR A 2 -3.48 -18.91 -5.72
N ASP A 3 -4.58 -18.23 -6.05
CA ASP A 3 -5.86 -18.88 -6.36
C ASP A 3 -5.89 -19.42 -7.81
N GLY A 4 -7.03 -20.00 -8.20
CA GLY A 4 -7.21 -20.58 -9.54
C GLY A 4 -7.19 -19.55 -10.68
N ASP A 5 -7.38 -18.27 -10.37
CA ASP A 5 -7.35 -17.16 -11.32
C ASP A 5 -5.96 -16.48 -11.37
N GLY A 6 -5.00 -16.98 -10.58
CA GLY A 6 -3.63 -16.47 -10.53
C GLY A 6 -3.43 -15.26 -9.63
N ASN A 7 -4.41 -14.90 -8.78
CA ASN A 7 -4.25 -13.83 -7.81
C ASN A 7 -3.49 -14.32 -6.57
N ARG A 8 -2.62 -13.49 -6.01
CA ARG A 8 -1.86 -13.83 -4.81
C ARG A 8 -2.79 -13.82 -3.59
N VAL A 9 -2.93 -14.95 -2.92
CA VAL A 9 -3.78 -15.08 -1.71
C VAL A 9 -2.99 -15.18 -0.41
N LYS A 10 -1.70 -15.56 -0.49
CA LYS A 10 -0.83 -15.66 0.68
C LYS A 10 0.64 -15.55 0.31
N ALA A 11 1.41 -14.83 1.11
CA ALA A 11 2.86 -14.77 1.02
C ALA A 11 3.48 -14.97 2.41
N THR A 12 4.64 -15.61 2.46
CA THR A 12 5.43 -15.79 3.67
C THR A 12 6.83 -15.25 3.41
N PHE A 13 7.27 -14.31 4.23
CA PHE A 13 8.61 -13.72 4.19
C PHE A 13 9.26 -13.95 5.56
N GLY A 14 10.29 -14.79 5.61
CA GLY A 14 10.83 -15.27 6.89
C GLY A 14 9.76 -16.04 7.68
N SER A 15 9.52 -15.62 8.93
CA SER A 15 8.46 -16.17 9.78
C SER A 15 7.10 -15.48 9.63
N SER A 16 7.05 -14.33 8.94
CA SER A 16 5.83 -13.55 8.79
C SER A 16 5.00 -14.05 7.64
N THR A 17 3.72 -14.29 7.88
CA THR A 17 2.76 -14.74 6.88
C THR A 17 1.67 -13.69 6.72
N THR A 18 1.46 -13.25 5.48
CA THR A 18 0.41 -12.31 5.09
C THR A 18 -0.59 -13.03 4.19
N ALA A 19 -1.86 -13.02 4.57
CA ALA A 19 -2.97 -13.40 3.69
C ALA A 19 -3.55 -12.16 3.00
N TYR A 20 -3.95 -12.31 1.75
CA TYR A 20 -4.48 -11.23 0.91
C TYR A 20 -5.93 -11.55 0.55
N VAL A 21 -6.83 -10.58 0.75
CA VAL A 21 -8.23 -10.68 0.31
C VAL A 21 -8.44 -9.66 -0.80
N GLY A 22 -8.24 -10.13 -2.04
CA GLY A 22 -8.17 -9.28 -3.23
C GLY A 22 -7.16 -8.13 -3.04
N ASP A 23 -7.48 -6.98 -3.64
CA ASP A 23 -6.67 -5.76 -3.54
C ASP A 23 -6.98 -4.89 -2.32
N TYR A 24 -7.88 -5.34 -1.45
CA TYR A 24 -8.50 -4.52 -0.40
C TYR A 24 -7.90 -4.72 0.98
N PHE A 25 -7.31 -5.88 1.25
CA PHE A 25 -6.98 -6.24 2.62
C PHE A 25 -5.79 -7.18 2.74
N GLU A 26 -4.91 -6.85 3.69
CA GLU A 26 -3.81 -7.70 4.14
C GLU A 26 -4.01 -8.10 5.60
N TRP A 27 -4.08 -9.40 5.85
CA TRP A 27 -4.16 -9.98 7.18
C TRP A 27 -2.82 -10.59 7.60
N THR A 28 -2.26 -10.07 8.68
CA THR A 28 -0.98 -10.50 9.24
C THR A 28 -1.12 -11.30 10.54
N GLY A 29 -2.33 -11.75 10.87
CA GLY A 29 -2.62 -12.47 12.13
C GLY A 29 -2.99 -11.58 13.31
N SER A 30 -2.92 -10.26 13.15
CA SER A 30 -3.27 -9.29 14.20
C SER A 30 -4.05 -8.11 13.64
N THR A 31 -4.98 -7.60 14.47
CA THR A 31 -5.73 -6.38 14.16
C THR A 31 -4.92 -5.09 14.29
N SER A 32 -3.77 -5.13 14.96
CA SER A 32 -2.87 -3.98 15.09
C SER A 32 -1.99 -3.75 13.86
N SER A 33 -1.76 -4.80 13.05
CA SER A 33 -0.83 -4.79 11.91
C SER A 33 -1.48 -5.18 10.58
N MET A 34 -2.80 -5.39 10.54
CA MET A 34 -3.53 -5.55 9.29
C MET A 34 -3.46 -4.27 8.45
N VAL A 35 -3.67 -4.38 7.14
CA VAL A 35 -3.78 -3.21 6.26
C VAL A 35 -5.09 -3.26 5.49
N LYS A 36 -5.85 -2.17 5.51
CA LYS A 36 -7.04 -1.97 4.67
C LYS A 36 -6.75 -0.93 3.60
N TYR A 37 -7.16 -1.19 2.36
CA TYR A 37 -7.00 -0.28 1.23
C TYR A 37 -8.35 0.33 0.82
N TYR A 38 -8.33 1.62 0.52
CA TYR A 38 -9.51 2.37 0.08
C TYR A 38 -9.32 2.87 -1.34
N TYR A 39 -10.38 2.71 -2.13
CA TYR A 39 -10.39 3.01 -3.55
C TYR A 39 -11.47 4.02 -3.90
N ALA A 40 -11.18 4.90 -4.86
CA ALA A 40 -12.14 5.80 -5.48
C ALA A 40 -11.88 5.83 -6.99
N GLY A 41 -12.92 5.64 -7.80
CA GLY A 41 -12.77 5.60 -9.27
C GLY A 41 -11.81 4.52 -9.79
N GLY A 42 -11.67 3.40 -9.07
CA GLY A 42 -10.73 2.32 -9.41
C GLY A 42 -9.28 2.57 -8.99
N VAL A 43 -8.96 3.73 -8.41
CA VAL A 43 -7.61 4.08 -7.95
C VAL A 43 -7.52 3.95 -6.43
N ARG A 44 -6.42 3.40 -5.92
CA ARG A 44 -6.14 3.32 -4.48
C ARG A 44 -5.77 4.72 -3.96
N VAL A 45 -6.57 5.26 -3.06
CA VAL A 45 -6.41 6.65 -2.55
C VAL A 45 -5.97 6.73 -1.10
N ALA A 46 -6.14 5.64 -0.34
CA ALA A 46 -5.73 5.60 1.06
C ALA A 46 -5.47 4.17 1.53
N MET A 47 -4.76 4.06 2.64
CA MET A 47 -4.60 2.82 3.39
C MET A 47 -4.70 3.06 4.88
N ARG A 48 -5.19 2.08 5.63
CA ARG A 48 -5.21 2.10 7.09
C ARG A 48 -4.44 0.92 7.64
N VAL A 49 -3.45 1.21 8.50
CA VAL A 49 -2.69 0.20 9.24
C VAL A 49 -3.31 0.06 10.63
N GLY A 50 -3.59 -1.18 11.01
CA GLY A 50 -4.31 -1.49 12.23
C GLY A 50 -5.71 -0.86 12.27
N SER A 51 -6.11 -0.38 13.45
CA SER A 51 -7.41 0.26 13.65
C SER A 51 -7.42 1.78 13.42
N SER A 52 -6.29 2.47 13.58
CA SER A 52 -6.28 3.94 13.70
C SER A 52 -5.43 4.68 12.67
N THR A 53 -4.32 4.09 12.22
CA THR A 53 -3.33 4.83 11.41
C THR A 53 -3.76 4.92 9.96
N LEU A 54 -4.28 6.10 9.55
CA LEU A 54 -4.70 6.38 8.18
C LEU A 54 -3.61 7.13 7.41
N TYR A 55 -3.34 6.65 6.21
CA TYR A 55 -2.49 7.32 5.23
C TYR A 55 -3.27 7.61 3.94
N TYR A 56 -3.05 8.79 3.38
CA TYR A 56 -3.50 9.16 2.05
C TYR A 56 -2.39 8.94 1.03
N LEU A 57 -2.75 8.38 -0.10
CA LEU A 57 -1.83 8.05 -1.20
C LEU A 57 -2.13 8.99 -2.36
N LEU A 58 -1.16 9.82 -2.72
CA LEU A 58 -1.27 10.75 -3.83
C LEU A 58 -0.46 10.21 -4.99
N THR A 59 -1.15 9.90 -6.08
CA THR A 59 -0.56 9.31 -7.27
C THR A 59 -0.13 10.36 -8.28
N ASP A 60 0.92 10.07 -9.04
CA ASP A 60 1.24 10.82 -10.24
C ASP A 60 0.34 10.43 -11.44
N HIS A 61 0.53 11.09 -12.58
CA HIS A 61 -0.26 10.88 -13.79
C HIS A 61 -0.13 9.45 -14.37
N LEU A 62 0.91 8.70 -13.99
CA LEU A 62 1.12 7.33 -14.42
C LEU A 62 0.59 6.31 -13.40
N GLY A 63 -0.06 6.77 -12.33
CA GLY A 63 -0.66 5.94 -11.30
C GLY A 63 0.31 5.46 -10.21
N SER A 64 1.56 5.93 -10.21
CA SER A 64 2.51 5.60 -9.14
C SER A 64 2.24 6.45 -7.91
N THR A 65 2.34 5.88 -6.70
CA THR A 65 2.26 6.67 -5.47
C THR A 65 3.49 7.55 -5.33
N ALA A 66 3.31 8.86 -5.49
CA ALA A 66 4.38 9.84 -5.38
C ALA A 66 4.52 10.33 -3.94
N ILE A 67 3.41 10.53 -3.22
CA ILE A 67 3.39 11.07 -1.86
C ILE A 67 2.48 10.23 -0.96
N THR A 68 2.96 9.95 0.24
CA THR A 68 2.16 9.43 1.35
C THR A 68 2.00 10.52 2.39
N ALA A 69 0.77 10.85 2.76
CA ALA A 69 0.45 11.82 3.80
C ALA A 69 -0.27 11.14 4.99
N ASN A 70 -0.04 11.64 6.20
CA ASN A 70 -0.79 11.17 7.38
C ASN A 70 -2.20 11.78 7.43
N SER A 71 -2.98 11.40 8.46
CA SER A 71 -4.35 11.90 8.65
C SER A 71 -4.48 13.42 8.77
N SER A 72 -3.40 14.13 9.12
CA SER A 72 -3.36 15.59 9.23
C SER A 72 -2.90 16.26 7.92
N GLY A 73 -2.67 15.50 6.86
CA GLY A 73 -2.17 16.01 5.57
C GLY A 73 -0.66 16.26 5.53
N THR A 74 0.08 15.95 6.60
CA THR A 74 1.54 16.05 6.60
C THR A 74 2.14 14.96 5.73
N ARG A 75 3.03 15.33 4.81
CA ARG A 75 3.84 14.38 4.04
C ARG A 75 4.73 13.56 4.96
N VAL A 76 4.59 12.23 4.90
CA VAL A 76 5.40 11.27 5.67
C VAL A 76 6.33 10.43 4.80
N ALA A 77 6.05 10.31 3.51
CA ALA A 77 6.95 9.68 2.55
C ALA A 77 6.79 10.27 1.15
N GLU A 78 7.83 10.18 0.32
CA GLU A 78 7.82 10.61 -1.08
C GLU A 78 8.73 9.74 -1.95
N LEU A 79 8.24 9.37 -3.13
CA LEU A 79 9.03 8.74 -4.19
C LEU A 79 8.88 9.53 -5.48
N ARG A 80 9.99 9.69 -6.19
CA ARG A 80 10.01 10.24 -7.55
C ARG A 80 10.78 9.29 -8.44
N TYR A 81 10.26 9.08 -9.64
CA TYR A 81 10.85 8.15 -10.60
C TYR A 81 11.47 8.89 -11.80
N LYS A 82 12.45 8.26 -12.45
CA LYS A 82 12.85 8.58 -13.82
C LYS A 82 11.82 8.01 -14.81
N ALA A 83 11.94 8.37 -16.09
CA ALA A 83 11.00 7.93 -17.13
C ALA A 83 10.82 6.39 -17.21
N TRP A 84 11.84 5.62 -16.81
CA TRP A 84 11.85 4.16 -16.88
C TRP A 84 11.67 3.47 -15.52
N GLY A 85 11.10 4.17 -14.53
CA GLY A 85 10.73 3.59 -13.24
C GLY A 85 11.85 3.50 -12.20
N GLU A 86 13.08 3.88 -12.53
CA GLU A 86 14.15 3.98 -11.53
C GLU A 86 13.85 5.07 -10.50
N THR A 87 14.09 4.79 -9.22
CA THR A 87 14.00 5.79 -8.15
C THR A 87 14.99 6.92 -8.41
N ARG A 88 14.47 8.12 -8.62
CA ARG A 88 15.22 9.37 -8.74
C ARG A 88 15.41 10.05 -7.39
N TYR A 89 14.43 9.92 -6.50
CA TYR A 89 14.45 10.50 -5.16
C TYR A 89 13.55 9.69 -4.22
N SER A 90 14.00 9.50 -2.99
CA SER A 90 13.22 8.93 -1.91
C SER A 90 13.31 9.78 -0.64
N TYR A 91 12.21 9.86 0.07
CA TYR A 91 12.13 10.43 1.41
C TYR A 91 11.33 9.49 2.29
N ASN A 92 11.97 9.02 3.37
CA ASN A 92 11.34 8.22 4.44
C ASN A 92 10.50 7.04 3.92
N THR A 93 11.06 6.29 2.96
CA THR A 93 10.42 5.17 2.25
C THR A 93 11.15 3.86 2.46
#